data_AF-A0A0D9NQC3-F1
#
_entry.id   AF-A0A0D9NQC3-F1
#
_cell.length_a   1.000
_cell.length_b   1.000
_cell.length_c   1.000
_cell.angle_alpha   90.00
_cell.angle_beta   90.00
_cell.angle_gamma   90.00
#
_symmetry.space_group_name_H-M   'P 1'
#
loop_
_entity.id
_entity.type
_entity.pdbx_description
1 polymer ?
#
loop_
_entity_poly.entity_id
_entity_poly.type
_entity_poly.pdbx_seq_one_letter_code
_entity_poly.pdbx_strand_id
1 'polypeptide(L)'
;MDVINALAPIAADRLHWEETIACHDMDNSFDVYQLFVEYCVKKSGSLDIICRPWAPQNMILPSWIPRTDALSFVANKSGRQNGEIFVGYPFHKWYDASRVSMLKSKHVAVFGQPSLDGSWPLDGSITVTGFIINQITEKAQRATRNGTLPQDWIRLGGGKRREEGSSCAHDNLWRTLVADRGPEGIPAPLWYGPACQYWLDISNGKNVDKLMIKANWRPKKALEYIKRVRSVIWNRIMFVTQGFSGNRLLGLGPAKAQIGDTICILHGCSVPVILRQLETQDVWEIVGECFVYSLMDGEAMSVDNIKATREFVIK
;
A
#
# COMPACT_ATOMS: atom_id res chain seq x y z
N MET A 1 -9.24 16.66 -4.94
CA MET A 1 -8.10 17.43 -4.39
C MET A 1 -6.85 16.57 -4.31
N ASP A 2 -6.92 15.36 -3.73
CA ASP A 2 -5.73 14.50 -3.56
C ASP A 2 -4.98 14.14 -4.84
N VAL A 3 -5.68 13.78 -5.92
CA VAL A 3 -5.02 13.47 -7.22
C VAL A 3 -4.34 14.69 -7.81
N ILE A 4 -4.99 15.86 -7.78
CA ILE A 4 -4.44 17.11 -8.30
C ILE A 4 -3.21 17.53 -7.51
N ASN A 5 -3.31 17.53 -6.17
CA ASN A 5 -2.19 17.89 -5.29
C ASN A 5 -1.01 16.91 -5.41
N ALA A 6 -1.26 15.66 -5.78
CA ALA A 6 -0.24 14.64 -5.91
C ALA A 6 0.33 14.49 -7.33
N LEU A 7 -0.33 14.99 -8.37
CA LEU A 7 0.19 14.88 -9.74
C LEU A 7 0.61 16.21 -10.32
N ALA A 8 -0.03 17.33 -9.95
CA ALA A 8 0.31 18.64 -10.49
C ALA A 8 1.80 19.00 -10.28
N PRO A 9 2.43 18.75 -9.12
CA PRO A 9 3.86 19.05 -8.93
C PRO A 9 4.77 18.24 -9.86
N ILE A 10 4.36 17.01 -10.21
CA ILE A 10 5.11 16.14 -11.10
C ILE A 10 4.82 16.50 -12.56
N ALA A 11 3.56 16.72 -12.94
CA ALA A 11 3.12 16.92 -14.32
C ALA A 11 3.19 18.39 -14.82
N ALA A 12 3.75 19.31 -14.03
CA ALA A 12 3.78 20.73 -14.38
C ALA A 12 4.74 21.11 -15.53
N ASP A 13 5.70 20.25 -15.86
CA ASP A 13 6.69 20.55 -16.91
C ASP A 13 6.20 20.02 -18.26
N ARG A 14 5.51 20.91 -18.97
CA ARG A 14 4.89 20.66 -20.27
C ARG A 14 5.92 20.39 -21.37
N LEU A 15 7.04 21.11 -21.36
CA LEU A 15 8.07 20.97 -22.41
C LEU A 15 8.70 19.59 -22.33
N HIS A 16 9.06 19.14 -21.13
CA HIS A 16 9.62 17.80 -20.96
C HIS A 16 8.62 16.68 -21.27
N TRP A 17 7.32 16.92 -21.03
CA TRP A 17 6.26 15.99 -21.43
C TRP A 17 6.11 15.91 -22.96
N GLU A 18 6.13 17.06 -23.64
CA GLU A 18 6.09 17.13 -25.11
C GLU A 18 7.31 16.43 -25.74
N GLU A 19 8.50 16.59 -25.17
CA GLU A 19 9.71 15.83 -25.58
C GLU A 19 9.54 14.32 -25.39
N THR A 20 9.00 13.88 -24.24
CA THR A 20 8.83 12.46 -23.92
C THR A 20 7.90 11.77 -24.92
N ILE A 21 6.79 12.43 -25.28
CA ILE A 21 5.85 11.91 -26.28
C ILE A 21 6.46 11.96 -27.68
N ALA A 22 7.19 13.02 -28.04
CA ALA A 22 7.75 13.17 -29.38
C ALA A 22 8.78 12.08 -29.74
N CYS A 23 9.36 11.40 -28.76
CA CYS A 23 10.28 10.27 -28.97
C CYS A 23 9.58 8.93 -29.25
N HIS A 24 8.24 8.85 -29.20
CA HIS A 24 7.49 7.60 -29.35
C HIS A 24 6.40 7.75 -30.42
N ASP A 25 6.33 6.77 -31.33
CA ASP A 25 5.14 6.59 -32.16
C ASP A 25 4.02 6.07 -31.25
N MET A 26 3.00 6.90 -31.02
CA MET A 26 1.84 6.54 -30.21
C MET A 26 0.82 5.80 -31.09
N ASP A 27 0.67 4.51 -30.87
CA ASP A 27 -0.27 3.66 -31.60
C ASP A 27 -1.65 3.61 -30.92
N ASN A 28 -1.69 3.82 -29.60
CA ASN A 28 -2.94 3.81 -28.83
C ASN A 28 -2.93 4.84 -27.69
N SER A 29 -4.13 5.28 -27.29
CA SER A 29 -4.40 6.02 -26.04
C SER A 29 -3.78 5.39 -24.80
N PHE A 30 -3.50 4.10 -24.85
CA PHE A 30 -2.86 3.31 -23.81
C PHE A 30 -1.39 3.70 -23.56
N ASP A 31 -0.65 4.00 -24.63
CA ASP A 31 0.76 4.38 -24.60
C ASP A 31 0.97 5.64 -23.76
N VAL A 32 0.00 6.56 -23.83
CA VAL A 32 -0.03 7.79 -23.05
C VAL A 32 0.02 7.50 -21.54
N TYR A 33 -0.67 6.46 -21.07
CA TYR A 33 -0.66 6.13 -19.64
C TYR A 33 0.70 5.55 -19.21
N GLN A 34 1.30 4.70 -20.04
CA GLN A 34 2.61 4.13 -19.75
C GLN A 34 3.69 5.22 -19.74
N LEU A 35 3.71 6.07 -20.77
CA LEU A 35 4.62 7.20 -20.89
C LEU A 35 4.45 8.20 -19.75
N PHE A 36 3.22 8.44 -19.30
CA PHE A 36 2.97 9.30 -18.15
C PHE A 36 3.56 8.74 -16.85
N VAL A 37 3.45 7.43 -16.63
CA VAL A 37 4.09 6.77 -15.48
C VAL A 37 5.61 6.84 -15.59
N GLU A 38 6.17 6.55 -16.77
CA GLU A 38 7.60 6.66 -17.02
C GLU A 38 8.13 8.07 -16.71
N TYR A 39 7.44 9.10 -17.22
CA TYR A 39 7.74 10.50 -16.93
C TYR A 39 7.71 10.78 -15.42
N CYS A 40 6.68 10.31 -14.71
CA CYS A 40 6.57 10.50 -13.26
C CYS A 40 7.71 9.82 -12.50
N VAL A 41 8.09 8.61 -12.90
CA VAL A 41 9.19 7.86 -12.26
C VAL A 41 10.53 8.56 -12.53
N LYS A 42 10.81 8.95 -13.78
CA LYS A 42 12.04 9.67 -14.15
C LYS A 42 12.18 10.98 -13.39
N LYS A 43 11.10 11.76 -13.27
CA LYS A 43 11.13 13.07 -12.61
C LYS A 43 11.21 12.99 -11.10
N SER A 44 10.51 12.04 -10.48
CA SER A 44 10.45 11.92 -9.02
C SER A 44 11.54 11.02 -8.42
N GLY A 45 12.14 10.14 -9.23
CA GLY A 45 13.02 9.07 -8.74
C GLY A 45 12.29 8.03 -7.87
N SER A 46 10.95 7.98 -7.94
CA SER A 46 10.11 7.11 -7.12
C SER A 46 9.12 6.34 -7.98
N LEU A 47 8.79 5.13 -7.54
CA LEU A 47 7.80 4.26 -8.15
C LEU A 47 6.41 4.39 -7.51
N ASP A 48 6.23 5.28 -6.52
CA ASP A 48 4.99 5.42 -5.74
C ASP A 48 3.74 5.72 -6.59
N ILE A 49 3.92 6.22 -7.82
CA ILE A 49 2.86 6.43 -8.80
C ILE A 49 2.05 5.14 -9.08
N ILE A 50 2.65 3.95 -9.00
CA ILE A 50 1.94 2.67 -9.21
C ILE A 50 1.03 2.28 -8.03
N CYS A 51 1.20 2.93 -6.88
CA CYS A 51 0.38 2.75 -5.68
C CYS A 51 -0.65 3.88 -5.49
N ARG A 52 -0.61 4.91 -6.34
CA ARG A 52 -1.41 6.13 -6.19
C ARG A 52 -2.53 6.19 -7.23
N PRO A 53 -3.80 6.00 -6.90
CA PRO A 53 -4.92 6.10 -7.83
C PRO A 53 -4.98 7.41 -8.63
N TRP A 54 -4.95 7.32 -9.96
CA TRP A 54 -5.04 8.50 -10.84
C TRP A 54 -5.78 8.26 -12.16
N ALA A 55 -5.80 7.02 -12.66
CA ALA A 55 -6.33 6.73 -13.98
C ALA A 55 -7.87 6.60 -14.02
N PRO A 56 -8.51 6.76 -15.20
CA PRO A 56 -9.95 6.59 -15.38
C PRO A 56 -10.44 5.18 -15.04
N GLN A 57 -11.71 5.06 -14.65
CA GLN A 57 -12.33 3.79 -14.23
C GLN A 57 -12.80 2.92 -15.42
N ASN A 58 -13.07 3.54 -16.57
CA ASN A 58 -13.78 2.91 -17.68
C ASN A 58 -12.87 2.20 -18.68
N MET A 59 -11.59 2.03 -18.34
CA MET A 59 -10.59 1.39 -19.20
C MET A 59 -10.05 0.13 -18.54
N ILE A 60 -9.73 -0.86 -19.37
CA ILE A 60 -8.92 -2.01 -18.96
C ILE A 60 -7.47 -1.53 -19.04
N LEU A 61 -6.83 -1.41 -17.88
CA LEU A 61 -5.47 -0.93 -17.73
C LEU A 61 -4.65 -1.98 -16.98
N PRO A 62 -3.32 -2.02 -17.19
CA PRO A 62 -2.41 -2.82 -16.43
C PRO A 62 -2.63 -2.69 -14.94
N SER A 63 -2.35 -3.76 -14.21
CA SER A 63 -2.57 -3.76 -12.77
C SER A 63 -1.80 -2.64 -12.07
N TRP A 64 -0.63 -2.25 -12.61
CA TRP A 64 0.26 -1.20 -12.11
C TRP A 64 -0.17 0.24 -12.44
N ILE A 65 -1.29 0.40 -13.15
CA ILE A 65 -1.92 1.70 -13.39
C ILE A 65 -3.17 1.82 -12.49
N PRO A 66 -3.01 2.36 -11.26
CA PRO A 66 -4.09 2.41 -10.29
C PRO A 66 -5.19 3.40 -10.71
N ARG A 67 -6.43 2.93 -10.70
CA ARG A 67 -7.61 3.69 -11.11
C ARG A 67 -8.25 4.45 -9.96
N THR A 68 -8.95 5.53 -10.28
CA THR A 68 -9.59 6.43 -9.30
C THR A 68 -10.70 5.80 -8.45
N ASP A 69 -11.17 4.58 -8.76
CA ASP A 69 -12.09 3.81 -7.91
C ASP A 69 -11.44 3.33 -6.60
N ALA A 70 -10.11 3.28 -6.55
CA ALA A 70 -9.32 2.97 -5.36
C ALA A 70 -9.08 4.18 -4.43
N LEU A 71 -9.51 5.40 -4.81
CA LEU A 71 -9.40 6.59 -3.95
C LEU A 71 -10.24 6.47 -2.68
N SER A 72 -9.79 7.12 -1.60
CA SER A 72 -10.55 7.23 -0.36
C SER A 72 -11.94 7.80 -0.57
N PHE A 73 -12.05 8.82 -1.41
CA PHE A 73 -13.30 9.48 -1.80
C PHE A 73 -13.39 9.46 -3.32
N VAL A 74 -14.36 8.72 -3.83
CA VAL A 74 -14.59 8.56 -5.27
C VAL A 74 -15.65 9.57 -5.72
N ALA A 75 -15.42 10.22 -6.86
CA ALA A 75 -16.38 11.14 -7.45
C ALA A 75 -17.75 10.43 -7.62
N ASN A 76 -18.84 11.18 -7.40
CA ASN A 76 -20.22 10.69 -7.52
C ASN A 76 -20.63 9.59 -6.52
N LYS A 77 -19.80 9.27 -5.51
CA LYS A 77 -20.17 8.38 -4.40
C LYS A 77 -20.22 9.16 -3.09
N SER A 78 -21.19 8.85 -2.23
CA SER A 78 -21.31 9.51 -0.93
C SER A 78 -20.41 8.86 0.12
N GLY A 79 -19.68 9.70 0.85
CA GLY A 79 -18.79 9.26 1.92
C GLY A 79 -17.55 8.49 1.43
N ARG A 80 -16.81 7.95 2.39
CA ARG A 80 -15.56 7.22 2.16
C ARG A 80 -15.83 5.85 1.51
N GLN A 81 -15.05 5.54 0.48
CA GLN A 81 -15.11 4.28 -0.26
C GLN A 81 -13.93 3.36 0.08
N ASN A 82 -12.74 3.93 0.28
CA ASN A 82 -11.50 3.20 0.58
C ASN A 82 -10.73 3.87 1.73
N GLY A 83 -9.76 3.15 2.27
CA GLY A 83 -8.80 3.66 3.23
C GLY A 83 -7.94 4.77 2.61
N GLU A 84 -7.28 5.53 3.46
CA GLU A 84 -6.19 6.40 3.02
C GLU A 84 -5.09 5.55 2.37
N ILE A 85 -4.54 6.06 1.28
CA ILE A 85 -3.37 5.51 0.61
C ILE A 85 -2.17 5.60 1.56
N PHE A 86 -1.22 4.67 1.46
CA PHE A 86 -0.04 4.67 2.30
C PHE A 86 1.09 5.52 1.72
N VAL A 87 1.12 5.70 0.40
CA VAL A 87 2.10 6.59 -0.23
C VAL A 87 1.83 8.07 0.07
N GLY A 88 2.88 8.79 0.47
CA GLY A 88 2.86 10.24 0.70
C GLY A 88 2.89 11.05 -0.59
N TYR A 89 2.71 12.37 -0.50
CA TYR A 89 2.75 13.26 -1.66
C TYR A 89 4.13 13.21 -2.36
N PRO A 90 4.21 13.62 -3.64
CA PRO A 90 5.50 13.74 -4.32
C PRO A 90 6.49 14.52 -3.47
N PHE A 91 7.72 14.01 -3.36
CA PHE A 91 8.80 14.60 -2.56
C PHE A 91 8.54 14.66 -1.04
N HIS A 92 7.44 14.10 -0.55
CA HIS A 92 7.09 14.02 0.87
C HIS A 92 6.59 12.60 1.21
N LYS A 93 7.54 11.69 1.43
CA LYS A 93 7.25 10.29 1.76
C LYS A 93 6.85 10.14 3.22
N TRP A 94 5.88 9.27 3.49
CA TRP A 94 5.46 8.89 4.85
C TRP A 94 6.20 7.65 5.39
N TYR A 95 6.75 6.86 4.47
CA TYR A 95 7.45 5.60 4.71
C TYR A 95 8.68 5.55 3.79
N ASP A 96 9.61 4.64 4.05
CA ASP A 96 10.79 4.44 3.20
C ASP A 96 11.19 2.96 3.14
N ALA A 97 10.25 2.09 2.76
CA ALA A 97 10.43 0.64 2.78
C ALA A 97 11.61 0.16 1.93
N SER A 98 11.81 0.74 0.75
CA SER A 98 12.92 0.36 -0.14
C SER A 98 14.24 1.07 0.13
N ARG A 99 14.28 2.05 1.06
CA ARG A 99 15.42 2.96 1.33
C ARG A 99 16.30 3.20 0.11
N VAL A 100 15.74 3.89 -0.88
CA VAL A 100 16.36 4.08 -2.20
C VAL A 100 17.81 4.60 -2.12
N SER A 101 18.15 5.36 -1.07
CA SER A 101 19.51 5.84 -0.81
C SER A 101 20.57 4.73 -0.62
N MET A 102 20.16 3.51 -0.29
CA MET A 102 21.05 2.35 -0.15
C MET A 102 21.29 1.61 -1.48
N LEU A 103 20.55 1.93 -2.53
CA LEU A 103 20.65 1.27 -3.83
C LEU A 103 21.69 1.96 -4.72
N LYS A 104 22.53 1.16 -5.38
CA LYS A 104 23.56 1.66 -6.32
C LYS A 104 22.99 2.04 -7.68
N SER A 105 21.88 1.41 -8.10
CA SER A 105 21.24 1.67 -9.38
C SER A 105 20.23 2.81 -9.26
N LYS A 106 20.28 3.75 -10.20
CA LYS A 106 19.27 4.81 -10.37
C LYS A 106 18.07 4.38 -11.22
N HIS A 107 18.16 3.24 -11.91
CA HIS A 107 17.06 2.74 -12.73
C HIS A 107 16.08 1.97 -11.85
N VAL A 108 14.87 2.53 -11.74
CA VAL A 108 13.81 2.03 -10.86
C VAL A 108 12.86 1.10 -11.60
N ALA A 109 12.64 1.35 -12.89
CA ALA A 109 11.76 0.57 -13.75
C ALA A 109 12.17 0.65 -15.23
N VAL A 110 11.82 -0.38 -16.00
CA VAL A 110 11.90 -0.44 -17.46
C VAL A 110 10.50 -0.69 -18.00
N PHE A 111 10.10 0.03 -19.05
CA PHE A 111 8.75 -0.05 -19.63
C PHE A 111 8.79 -0.81 -20.96
N GLY A 112 7.80 -1.66 -21.20
CA GLY A 112 7.75 -2.51 -22.39
C GLY A 112 8.73 -3.69 -22.34
N GLN A 113 8.76 -4.46 -23.42
CA GLN A 113 9.67 -5.59 -23.62
C GLN A 113 10.39 -5.46 -24.98
N PRO A 114 11.64 -5.93 -25.09
CA PRO A 114 12.32 -6.00 -26.37
C PRO A 114 11.60 -7.00 -27.30
N SER A 115 11.35 -6.57 -28.53
CA SER A 115 10.86 -7.42 -29.60
C SER A 115 12.00 -8.01 -30.43
N LEU A 116 11.73 -9.14 -31.10
CA LEU A 116 12.70 -9.84 -31.95
C LEU A 116 13.19 -9.01 -33.15
N ASP A 117 12.41 -8.02 -33.58
CA ASP A 117 12.73 -7.10 -34.65
C ASP A 117 13.62 -5.91 -34.22
N GLY A 118 14.01 -5.87 -32.93
CA GLY A 118 14.79 -4.79 -32.34
C GLY A 118 13.95 -3.56 -31.94
N SER A 119 12.63 -3.58 -32.11
CA SER A 119 11.72 -2.59 -31.56
C SER A 119 11.49 -2.79 -30.06
N TRP A 120 11.04 -1.76 -29.36
CA TRP A 120 10.73 -1.82 -27.93
C TRP A 120 9.29 -1.34 -27.67
N PRO A 121 8.28 -2.11 -28.11
CA PRO A 121 6.90 -1.66 -28.04
C PRO A 121 6.40 -1.54 -26.60
N LEU A 122 5.50 -0.58 -26.41
CA LEU A 122 4.74 -0.41 -25.17
C LEU A 122 3.65 -1.49 -25.09
N ASP A 123 4.00 -2.64 -24.50
CA ASP A 123 3.12 -3.82 -24.41
C ASP A 123 2.23 -3.86 -23.15
N GLY A 124 2.18 -2.76 -22.40
CA GLY A 124 1.50 -2.70 -21.11
C GLY A 124 2.28 -3.27 -19.93
N SER A 125 3.49 -3.78 -20.13
CA SER A 125 4.32 -4.28 -19.04
C SER A 125 5.25 -3.22 -18.45
N ILE A 126 5.59 -3.43 -17.18
CA ILE A 126 6.68 -2.75 -16.48
C ILE A 126 7.56 -3.80 -15.82
N THR A 127 8.87 -3.69 -16.03
CA THR A 127 9.87 -4.53 -15.35
C THR A 127 10.48 -3.72 -14.22
N VAL A 128 10.39 -4.24 -12.99
CA VAL A 128 10.85 -3.56 -11.78
C VAL A 128 11.76 -4.47 -10.97
N THR A 129 12.76 -3.89 -10.31
CA THR A 129 13.65 -4.65 -9.42
C THR A 129 13.15 -4.60 -7.99
N GLY A 130 13.35 -5.69 -7.24
CA GLY A 130 12.99 -5.77 -5.84
C GLY A 130 13.27 -7.13 -5.24
N PHE A 131 12.76 -7.39 -4.05
CA PHE A 131 12.88 -8.70 -3.42
C PHE A 131 11.57 -9.11 -2.72
N ILE A 132 11.40 -10.42 -2.60
CA ILE A 132 10.25 -11.04 -1.93
C ILE A 132 10.53 -11.04 -0.42
N ILE A 133 9.55 -10.61 0.37
CA ILE A 133 9.56 -10.77 1.83
C ILE A 133 9.07 -12.17 2.18
N ASN A 134 7.79 -12.44 1.91
CA ASN A 134 7.11 -13.70 2.18
C ASN A 134 5.69 -13.65 1.55
N GLN A 135 4.92 -14.71 1.72
CA GLN A 135 3.52 -14.77 1.29
C GLN A 135 2.55 -14.45 2.45
N ILE A 136 1.32 -14.11 2.08
CA ILE A 136 0.21 -14.04 3.03
C ILE A 136 -0.14 -15.46 3.47
N THR A 137 -0.01 -15.75 4.76
CA THR A 137 -0.26 -17.08 5.34
C THR A 137 -1.64 -17.20 5.99
N GLU A 138 -2.16 -16.10 6.53
CA GLU A 138 -3.51 -16.02 7.09
C GLU A 138 -4.15 -14.68 6.73
N LYS A 139 -5.49 -14.64 6.70
CA LYS A 139 -6.23 -13.39 6.53
C LYS A 139 -7.54 -13.39 7.28
N ALA A 140 -8.02 -12.19 7.58
CA ALA A 140 -9.37 -11.98 8.09
C ALA A 140 -10.43 -12.54 7.12
N GLN A 141 -11.61 -12.87 7.62
CA GLN A 141 -12.66 -13.47 6.80
C GLN A 141 -13.19 -12.50 5.77
N ARG A 142 -13.30 -11.22 6.14
CA ARG A 142 -13.85 -10.17 5.28
C ARG A 142 -13.04 -8.88 5.39
N ALA A 143 -12.98 -8.16 4.27
CA ALA A 143 -12.53 -6.78 4.27
C ALA A 143 -13.50 -5.89 5.08
N THR A 144 -12.99 -4.80 5.65
CA THR A 144 -13.85 -3.93 6.46
C THR A 144 -14.88 -3.20 5.62
N ARG A 145 -16.09 -3.07 6.17
CA ARG A 145 -17.17 -2.27 5.60
C ARG A 145 -17.50 -1.15 6.57
N ASN A 146 -17.81 0.04 6.05
CA ASN A 146 -18.23 1.19 6.84
C ASN A 146 -17.23 1.65 7.94
N GLY A 147 -15.97 1.25 7.84
CA GLY A 147 -14.93 1.50 8.85
C GLY A 147 -15.22 0.85 10.20
N THR A 148 -16.03 -0.22 10.25
CA THR A 148 -16.21 -0.99 11.48
C THR A 148 -14.96 -1.81 11.73
N LEU A 149 -14.41 -1.75 12.96
CA LEU A 149 -13.32 -2.65 13.37
C LEU A 149 -13.92 -4.02 13.69
N PRO A 150 -13.64 -5.06 12.89
CA PRO A 150 -14.27 -6.36 13.06
C PRO A 150 -13.67 -7.17 14.23
N GLN A 151 -14.48 -8.04 14.83
CA GLN A 151 -14.05 -8.98 15.86
C GLN A 151 -12.95 -9.94 15.38
N ASP A 152 -13.01 -10.42 14.14
CA ASP A 152 -12.02 -11.35 13.60
C ASP A 152 -10.64 -10.69 13.46
N TRP A 153 -10.56 -9.39 13.19
CA TRP A 153 -9.31 -8.63 13.19
C TRP A 153 -8.71 -8.51 14.60
N ILE A 154 -9.55 -8.29 15.62
CA ILE A 154 -9.11 -8.25 17.02
C ILE A 154 -8.50 -9.61 17.41
N ARG A 155 -9.15 -10.71 17.03
CA ARG A 155 -8.65 -12.08 17.27
C ARG A 155 -7.35 -12.34 16.51
N LEU A 156 -7.30 -11.99 15.22
CA LEU A 156 -6.11 -12.16 14.37
C LEU A 156 -4.93 -11.32 14.88
N GLY A 157 -5.20 -10.16 15.47
CA GLY A 157 -4.22 -9.30 16.11
C GLY A 157 -3.63 -9.81 17.42
N GLY A 158 -4.05 -10.99 17.91
CA GLY A 158 -3.58 -11.51 19.19
C GLY A 158 -4.28 -10.87 20.40
N GLY A 159 -5.41 -10.17 20.21
CA GLY A 159 -6.22 -9.61 21.28
C GLY A 159 -6.92 -10.70 22.10
N LYS A 160 -6.18 -11.47 22.89
CA LYS A 160 -6.73 -12.25 24.00
C LYS A 160 -6.90 -11.34 25.22
N ARG A 161 -7.84 -11.69 26.11
CA ARG A 161 -7.92 -11.07 27.45
C ARG A 161 -6.56 -11.20 28.13
N ARG A 162 -6.22 -10.23 28.99
CA ARG A 162 -5.06 -10.31 29.90
C ARG A 162 -5.09 -11.66 30.64
N GLU A 163 -4.33 -12.63 30.14
CA GLU A 163 -3.72 -13.64 30.98
C GLU A 163 -2.33 -13.07 31.33
N GLU A 164 -2.02 -13.07 32.61
CA GLU A 164 -0.88 -12.38 33.20
C GLU A 164 0.42 -12.72 32.46
N GLY A 165 1.11 -11.70 31.92
CA GLY A 165 2.53 -11.79 31.57
C GLY A 165 2.95 -11.65 30.09
N SER A 166 2.05 -11.51 29.11
CA SER A 166 2.49 -11.33 27.70
C SER A 166 2.27 -9.91 27.19
N SER A 167 3.34 -9.10 27.13
CA SER A 167 3.28 -7.70 26.67
C SER A 167 3.48 -7.53 25.15
N CYS A 168 3.97 -8.53 24.42
CA CYS A 168 4.43 -8.32 23.04
C CYS A 168 3.33 -8.41 21.96
N ALA A 169 2.18 -9.05 22.25
CA ALA A 169 1.11 -9.22 21.27
C ALA A 169 0.26 -7.95 21.04
N HIS A 170 0.28 -7.01 21.99
CA HIS A 170 -0.61 -5.84 21.97
C HIS A 170 -0.09 -4.68 21.09
N ASP A 171 1.23 -4.51 20.94
CA ASP A 171 1.79 -3.38 20.19
C ASP A 171 1.58 -3.49 18.68
N ASN A 172 1.65 -4.71 18.14
CA ASN A 172 1.51 -4.93 16.70
C ASN A 172 0.11 -4.55 16.21
N LEU A 173 -0.95 -4.80 17.00
CA LEU A 173 -2.32 -4.57 16.57
C LEU A 173 -2.65 -3.08 16.45
N TRP A 174 -2.43 -2.29 17.52
CA TRP A 174 -2.84 -0.88 17.49
C TRP A 174 -2.06 -0.08 16.45
N ARG A 175 -0.77 -0.39 16.27
CA ARG A 175 0.07 0.20 15.22
C ARG A 175 -0.44 -0.20 13.85
N THR A 176 -0.74 -1.48 13.63
CA THR A 176 -1.29 -1.95 12.35
C THR A 176 -2.61 -1.26 12.00
N LEU A 177 -3.53 -1.09 12.97
CA LEU A 177 -4.84 -0.48 12.73
C LEU A 177 -4.77 0.99 12.25
N VAL A 178 -3.66 1.68 12.51
CA VAL A 178 -3.42 3.06 12.05
C VAL A 178 -2.30 3.14 11.01
N ALA A 179 -1.83 1.99 10.51
CA ALA A 179 -0.64 1.88 9.66
C ALA A 179 0.60 2.57 10.27
N ASP A 180 0.75 2.53 11.59
CA ASP A 180 1.83 3.15 12.36
C ASP A 180 2.07 4.64 12.06
N ARG A 181 1.03 5.35 11.61
CA ARG A 181 1.04 6.79 11.36
C ARG A 181 -0.21 7.47 11.91
N GLY A 182 -0.05 8.70 12.36
CA GLY A 182 -1.11 9.68 12.54
C GLY A 182 -1.57 10.29 11.21
N PRO A 183 -2.45 11.31 11.27
CA PRO A 183 -2.80 12.11 10.10
C PRO A 183 -1.55 12.68 9.42
N GLU A 184 -1.60 12.80 8.09
CA GLU A 184 -0.54 13.40 7.26
C GLU A 184 0.84 12.72 7.36
N GLY A 185 0.90 11.46 7.80
CA GLY A 185 2.15 10.71 7.88
C GLY A 185 3.00 11.01 9.11
N ILE A 186 2.47 11.74 10.10
CA ILE A 186 3.15 11.96 11.38
C ILE A 186 3.33 10.60 12.10
N PRO A 187 4.43 10.35 12.83
CA PRO A 187 4.57 9.11 13.62
C PRO A 187 3.38 8.88 14.57
N ALA A 188 2.92 7.63 14.68
CA ALA A 188 1.80 7.31 15.56
C ALA A 188 2.13 7.61 17.04
N PRO A 189 1.34 8.44 17.75
CA PRO A 189 1.59 8.76 19.14
C PRO A 189 1.46 7.54 20.06
N LEU A 190 2.33 7.43 21.07
CA LEU A 190 2.31 6.31 22.02
C LEU A 190 0.97 6.15 22.78
N TRP A 191 0.20 7.24 22.93
CA TRP A 191 -1.10 7.19 23.60
C TRP A 191 -2.16 6.43 22.78
N TYR A 192 -1.91 6.11 21.52
CA TYR A 192 -2.78 5.26 20.71
C TYR A 192 -2.91 3.84 21.27
N GLY A 193 -1.86 3.29 21.88
CA GLY A 193 -1.92 1.97 22.52
C GLY A 193 -3.00 1.89 23.61
N PRO A 194 -2.95 2.75 24.65
CA PRO A 194 -4.01 2.85 25.66
C PRO A 194 -5.39 3.16 25.08
N ALA A 195 -5.48 4.00 24.04
CA ALA A 195 -6.74 4.30 23.36
C ALA A 195 -7.32 3.07 22.64
N CYS A 196 -6.47 2.25 22.03
CA CYS A 196 -6.87 0.97 21.43
C CYS A 196 -7.39 0.02 22.50
N GLN A 197 -6.66 -0.12 23.61
CA GLN A 197 -7.07 -0.99 24.71
C GLN A 197 -8.46 -0.63 25.23
N TYR A 198 -8.75 0.67 25.41
CA TYR A 198 -10.08 1.14 25.77
C TYR A 198 -11.18 0.60 24.83
N TRP A 199 -10.96 0.62 23.51
CA TRP A 199 -11.94 0.08 22.55
C TRP A 199 -12.07 -1.44 22.61
N LEU A 200 -10.96 -2.15 22.86
CA LEU A 200 -10.98 -3.60 23.03
C LEU A 200 -11.75 -4.01 24.29
N ASP A 201 -11.60 -3.26 25.38
CA ASP A 201 -12.28 -3.52 26.65
C ASP A 201 -13.79 -3.31 26.51
N ILE A 202 -14.22 -2.16 25.96
CA ILE A 202 -15.66 -1.87 25.82
C ILE A 202 -16.34 -2.69 24.73
N SER A 203 -15.59 -3.14 23.71
CA SER A 203 -16.16 -4.01 22.68
C SER A 203 -16.45 -5.40 23.24
N ASN A 204 -15.74 -5.80 24.30
CA ASN A 204 -15.79 -7.12 24.91
C ASN A 204 -15.70 -8.21 23.84
N GLY A 205 -14.74 -8.03 22.92
CA GLY A 205 -14.50 -8.91 21.79
C GLY A 205 -15.54 -8.82 20.66
N LYS A 206 -16.47 -7.87 20.66
CA LYS A 206 -17.40 -7.64 19.53
C LYS A 206 -16.82 -6.61 18.54
N ASN A 207 -17.55 -6.33 17.47
CA ASN A 207 -17.20 -5.27 16.53
C ASN A 207 -17.23 -3.89 17.20
N VAL A 208 -16.30 -3.01 16.84
CA VAL A 208 -16.39 -1.57 17.17
C VAL A 208 -17.04 -0.86 15.99
N ASP A 209 -18.35 -0.69 16.08
CA ASP A 209 -19.18 -0.09 15.03
C ASP A 209 -19.56 1.39 15.32
N LYS A 210 -20.32 1.99 14.41
CA LYS A 210 -20.78 3.38 14.54
C LYS A 210 -21.65 3.60 15.78
N LEU A 211 -22.44 2.61 16.21
CA LEU A 211 -23.32 2.74 17.37
C LEU A 211 -22.48 2.77 18.65
N MET A 212 -21.50 1.89 18.76
CA MET A 212 -20.57 1.87 19.91
C MET A 212 -19.76 3.17 20.03
N ILE A 213 -19.37 3.76 18.89
CA ILE A 213 -18.62 5.02 18.82
C ILE A 213 -19.50 6.21 19.21
N LYS A 214 -20.77 6.22 18.79
CA LYS A 214 -21.73 7.31 19.01
C LYS A 214 -22.58 7.17 20.29
N ALA A 215 -22.43 6.07 21.03
CA ALA A 215 -23.08 5.89 22.31
C ALA A 215 -22.64 6.99 23.31
N ASN A 216 -23.10 6.87 24.57
CA ASN A 216 -22.78 7.77 25.69
C ASN A 216 -21.30 8.21 25.74
N TRP A 217 -20.98 9.17 26.60
CA TRP A 217 -19.64 9.75 26.79
C TRP A 217 -18.45 8.80 26.48
N ARG A 218 -17.50 9.30 25.67
CA ARG A 218 -16.25 8.63 25.29
C ARG A 218 -15.07 9.57 25.53
N PRO A 219 -13.92 9.07 26.02
CA PRO A 219 -12.71 9.88 26.12
C PRO A 219 -12.31 10.47 24.75
N LYS A 220 -11.91 11.74 24.72
CA LYS A 220 -11.52 12.44 23.48
C LYS A 220 -10.41 11.69 22.72
N LYS A 221 -9.37 11.23 23.43
CA LYS A 221 -8.27 10.43 22.85
C LYS A 221 -8.77 9.14 22.22
N ALA A 222 -9.70 8.42 22.86
CA ALA A 222 -10.30 7.22 22.28
C ALA A 222 -11.02 7.53 20.96
N LEU A 223 -11.77 8.63 20.91
CA LEU A 223 -12.45 9.09 19.69
C LEU A 223 -11.48 9.50 18.58
N GLU A 224 -10.38 10.17 18.91
CA GLU A 224 -9.32 10.53 17.95
C GLU A 224 -8.66 9.29 17.35
N TYR A 225 -8.31 8.32 18.20
CA TYR A 225 -7.72 7.06 17.75
C TYR A 225 -8.66 6.28 16.81
N ILE A 226 -9.94 6.07 17.19
CA ILE A 226 -10.85 5.29 16.34
C ILE A 226 -11.18 6.04 15.04
N LYS A 227 -11.17 7.38 15.03
CA LYS A 227 -11.28 8.16 13.79
C LYS A 227 -10.09 7.87 12.86
N ARG A 228 -8.87 7.80 13.39
CA ARG A 228 -7.68 7.42 12.62
C ARG A 228 -7.79 5.99 12.10
N VAL A 229 -8.12 5.01 12.95
CA VAL A 229 -8.34 3.61 12.54
C VAL A 229 -9.33 3.53 11.38
N ARG A 230 -10.47 4.24 11.48
CA ARG A 230 -11.51 4.28 10.44
C ARG A 230 -11.04 4.89 9.12
N SER A 231 -10.10 5.84 9.17
CA SER A 231 -9.52 6.43 7.96
C SER A 231 -8.61 5.44 7.22
N VAL A 232 -8.00 4.49 7.94
CA VAL A 232 -7.03 3.54 7.40
C VAL A 232 -7.67 2.24 6.92
N ILE A 233 -8.52 1.61 7.75
CA ILE A 233 -8.92 0.21 7.52
C ILE A 233 -9.98 0.02 6.43
N TRP A 234 -10.58 1.10 5.93
CA TRP A 234 -11.75 1.05 5.05
C TRP A 234 -11.46 0.30 3.75
N ASN A 235 -12.30 -0.69 3.38
CA ASN A 235 -12.09 -1.55 2.21
C ASN A 235 -10.68 -2.21 2.15
N ARG A 236 -10.05 -2.43 3.31
CA ARG A 236 -8.82 -3.21 3.47
C ARG A 236 -9.11 -4.53 4.15
N ILE A 237 -8.20 -5.49 4.00
CA ILE A 237 -8.18 -6.76 4.71
C ILE A 237 -6.95 -6.83 5.60
N MET A 238 -7.12 -7.30 6.84
CA MET A 238 -5.99 -7.63 7.70
C MET A 238 -5.49 -9.02 7.36
N PHE A 239 -4.18 -9.15 7.28
CA PHE A 239 -3.51 -10.41 6.99
C PHE A 239 -2.32 -10.63 7.92
N VAL A 240 -1.80 -11.85 7.86
CA VAL A 240 -0.60 -12.29 8.57
C VAL A 240 0.42 -12.75 7.54
N THR A 241 1.66 -12.41 7.81
CA THR A 241 2.82 -12.94 7.10
C THR A 241 3.93 -13.21 8.10
N GLN A 242 5.07 -13.72 7.62
CA GLN A 242 6.25 -13.94 8.43
C GLN A 242 7.33 -12.94 8.03
N GLY A 243 7.99 -12.35 9.01
CA GLY A 243 9.21 -11.58 8.81
C GLY A 243 10.41 -12.49 8.59
N PHE A 244 11.57 -11.89 8.27
CA PHE A 244 12.81 -12.62 8.01
C PHE A 244 13.31 -13.46 9.20
N SER A 245 12.96 -13.07 10.43
CA SER A 245 13.29 -13.84 11.64
C SER A 245 12.29 -14.96 11.94
N GLY A 246 11.33 -15.22 11.05
CA GLY A 246 10.22 -16.15 11.25
C GLY A 246 9.13 -15.62 12.18
N ASN A 247 9.25 -14.38 12.64
CA ASN A 247 8.29 -13.74 13.51
C ASN A 247 6.98 -13.43 12.76
N ARG A 248 5.86 -13.62 13.45
CA ARG A 248 4.53 -13.31 12.93
C ARG A 248 4.35 -11.79 12.79
N LEU A 249 4.07 -11.33 11.58
CA LEU A 249 3.81 -9.92 11.27
C LEU A 249 2.35 -9.72 10.87
N LEU A 250 1.77 -8.63 11.34
CA LEU A 250 0.43 -8.17 10.94
C LEU A 250 0.56 -7.18 9.79
N GLY A 251 -0.36 -7.28 8.83
CA GLY A 251 -0.44 -6.36 7.72
C GLY A 251 -1.85 -5.97 7.32
N LEU A 252 -1.95 -4.90 6.53
CA LEU A 252 -3.16 -4.43 5.88
C LEU A 252 -2.95 -4.38 4.38
N GLY A 253 -3.84 -5.04 3.63
CA GLY A 253 -3.81 -5.06 2.17
C GLY A 253 -5.14 -4.62 1.57
N PRO A 254 -5.22 -4.48 0.24
CA PRO A 254 -6.48 -4.25 -0.47
C PRO A 254 -7.48 -5.38 -0.19
N ALA A 255 -8.78 -5.11 -0.26
CA ALA A 255 -9.82 -6.12 -0.02
C ALA A 255 -9.69 -7.41 -0.87
N LYS A 256 -9.06 -7.30 -2.04
CA LYS A 256 -8.81 -8.41 -2.98
C LYS A 256 -7.57 -9.26 -2.67
N ALA A 257 -6.80 -8.93 -1.63
CA ALA A 257 -5.65 -9.73 -1.21
C ALA A 257 -6.08 -11.08 -0.63
N GLN A 258 -5.33 -12.13 -0.95
CA GLN A 258 -5.63 -13.52 -0.60
C GLN A 258 -4.41 -14.26 -0.05
N ILE A 259 -4.66 -15.41 0.58
CA ILE A 259 -3.59 -16.32 1.03
C ILE A 259 -2.80 -16.79 -0.20
N GLY A 260 -1.47 -16.80 -0.09
CA GLY A 260 -0.54 -17.11 -1.19
C GLY A 260 -0.11 -15.90 -2.01
N ASP A 261 -0.78 -14.74 -1.89
CA ASP A 261 -0.25 -13.52 -2.50
C ASP A 261 1.12 -13.16 -1.88
N THR A 262 2.01 -12.63 -2.69
CA THR A 262 3.41 -12.39 -2.32
C THR A 262 3.62 -10.94 -1.93
N ILE A 263 4.27 -10.71 -0.78
CA ILE A 263 4.63 -9.37 -0.30
C ILE A 263 6.05 -9.08 -0.78
N CYS A 264 6.21 -7.98 -1.49
CA CYS A 264 7.48 -7.57 -2.07
C CYS A 264 7.84 -6.15 -1.64
N ILE A 265 9.13 -5.89 -1.56
CA ILE A 265 9.67 -4.52 -1.60
C ILE A 265 10.22 -4.30 -2.99
N LEU A 266 9.54 -3.43 -3.74
CA LEU A 266 10.02 -2.95 -5.03
C LEU A 266 10.92 -1.74 -4.81
N HIS A 267 12.05 -1.71 -5.51
CA HIS A 267 12.94 -0.56 -5.49
C HIS A 267 12.20 0.67 -6.00
N GLY A 268 12.37 1.80 -5.30
CA GLY A 268 11.70 3.06 -5.62
C GLY A 268 10.31 3.25 -4.99
N CYS A 269 9.68 2.19 -4.49
CA CYS A 269 8.45 2.29 -3.70
C CYS A 269 8.77 2.67 -2.24
N SER A 270 7.99 3.58 -1.67
CA SER A 270 8.06 3.94 -0.24
C SER A 270 7.37 2.93 0.66
N VAL A 271 6.54 2.04 0.11
CA VAL A 271 5.75 1.05 0.84
C VAL A 271 5.91 -0.35 0.22
N PRO A 272 5.73 -1.44 0.98
CA PRO A 272 5.63 -2.77 0.43
C PRO A 272 4.39 -2.91 -0.47
N VAL A 273 4.48 -3.79 -1.46
CA VAL A 273 3.38 -4.10 -2.38
C VAL A 273 3.04 -5.58 -2.33
N ILE A 274 1.79 -5.90 -2.64
CA ILE A 274 1.34 -7.27 -2.82
C ILE A 274 1.32 -7.57 -4.31
N LEU A 275 2.06 -8.59 -4.72
CA LEU A 275 2.08 -9.14 -6.07
C LEU A 275 1.41 -10.50 -6.10
N ARG A 276 0.75 -10.80 -7.21
CA ARG A 276 0.16 -12.10 -7.51
C ARG A 276 0.79 -12.65 -8.79
N GLN A 277 1.31 -13.86 -8.71
CA GLN A 277 1.87 -14.53 -9.87
C GLN A 277 0.75 -15.01 -10.80
N LEU A 278 0.92 -14.82 -12.10
CA LEU A 278 0.04 -15.37 -13.13
C LEU A 278 0.44 -16.80 -13.53
N GLU A 279 -0.42 -17.48 -14.29
CA GLU A 279 -0.21 -18.89 -14.70
C GLU A 279 1.08 -19.12 -15.48
N THR A 280 1.57 -18.10 -16.19
CA THR A 280 2.90 -18.10 -16.80
C THR A 280 3.96 -17.81 -15.76
N GLN A 281 4.97 -18.67 -15.65
CA GLN A 281 6.14 -18.42 -14.82
C GLN A 281 6.71 -17.03 -15.15
N ASP A 282 7.03 -16.26 -14.11
CA ASP A 282 7.65 -14.92 -14.16
C ASP A 282 6.80 -13.70 -14.55
N VAL A 283 5.49 -13.81 -14.77
CA VAL A 283 4.59 -12.64 -14.93
C VAL A 283 3.75 -12.42 -13.67
N TRP A 284 3.62 -11.15 -13.27
CA TRP A 284 2.97 -10.74 -12.03
C TRP A 284 1.90 -9.68 -12.28
N GLU A 285 0.91 -9.63 -11.40
CA GLU A 285 -0.01 -8.50 -11.27
C GLU A 285 0.21 -7.83 -9.92
N ILE A 286 0.08 -6.51 -9.85
CA ILE A 286 0.00 -5.81 -8.57
C ILE A 286 -1.42 -5.89 -8.00
N VAL A 287 -1.51 -6.48 -6.82
CA VAL A 287 -2.74 -6.49 -6.03
C VAL A 287 -2.93 -5.11 -5.39
N GLY A 288 -1.85 -4.48 -4.92
CA GLY A 288 -1.81 -3.08 -4.47
C GLY A 288 -0.80 -2.85 -3.36
N GLU A 289 -0.69 -1.60 -2.89
CA GLU A 289 0.10 -1.26 -1.70
C GLU A 289 -0.42 -1.98 -0.45
N CYS A 290 0.50 -2.28 0.45
CA CYS A 290 0.17 -2.83 1.76
C CYS A 290 0.98 -2.17 2.87
N PHE A 291 0.45 -2.27 4.08
CA PHE A 291 1.18 -1.97 5.30
C PHE A 291 1.57 -3.30 5.93
N VAL A 292 2.81 -3.45 6.36
CA VAL A 292 3.23 -4.57 7.22
C VAL A 292 4.03 -3.99 8.38
N TYR A 293 3.62 -4.32 9.59
CA TYR A 293 4.29 -3.83 10.78
C TYR A 293 5.78 -4.22 10.77
N SER A 294 6.65 -3.28 11.12
CA SER A 294 8.12 -3.41 11.09
C SER A 294 8.76 -3.65 9.72
N LEU A 295 8.08 -3.35 8.60
CA LEU A 295 8.66 -3.42 7.24
C LEU A 295 8.51 -2.12 6.43
N MET A 296 8.08 -1.03 7.06
CA MET A 296 7.70 0.19 6.34
C MET A 296 8.83 1.21 6.21
N ASP A 297 9.86 1.13 7.04
CA ASP A 297 10.92 2.13 7.16
C ASP A 297 12.31 1.52 6.94
N GLY A 298 12.40 0.54 6.04
CA GLY A 298 13.64 -0.04 5.55
C GLY A 298 14.27 -1.10 6.43
N GLU A 299 13.54 -1.61 7.41
CA GLU A 299 13.98 -2.70 8.29
C GLU A 299 14.31 -3.98 7.49
N ALA A 300 13.71 -4.12 6.31
CA ALA A 300 13.95 -5.21 5.38
C ALA A 300 15.23 -5.08 4.54
N MET A 301 15.91 -3.93 4.57
CA MET A 301 17.06 -3.63 3.71
C MET A 301 18.37 -4.21 4.29
N SER A 302 18.43 -5.54 4.41
CA SER A 302 19.63 -6.27 4.79
C SER A 302 20.50 -6.60 3.57
N VAL A 303 21.79 -6.90 3.79
CA VAL A 303 22.72 -7.30 2.72
C VAL A 303 22.21 -8.53 1.96
N ASP A 304 21.65 -9.51 2.67
CA ASP A 304 21.16 -10.75 2.07
C ASP A 304 19.92 -10.51 1.21
N ASN A 305 19.02 -9.62 1.64
CA ASN A 305 17.84 -9.25 0.86
C ASN A 305 18.18 -8.45 -0.40
N ILE A 306 19.17 -7.55 -0.30
CA ILE A 306 19.70 -6.82 -1.46
C ILE A 306 20.38 -7.79 -2.44
N LYS A 307 21.03 -8.86 -1.96
CA LYS A 307 21.58 -9.91 -2.82
C LYS A 307 20.48 -10.80 -3.44
N ALA A 308 19.33 -10.94 -2.78
CA ALA A 308 18.19 -11.70 -3.27
C ALA A 308 17.30 -10.92 -4.25
N THR A 309 17.69 -9.71 -4.63
CA THR A 309 16.99 -8.89 -5.62
C THR A 309 16.81 -9.65 -6.94
N ARG A 310 15.62 -9.51 -7.52
CA ARG A 310 15.24 -10.03 -8.83
C ARG A 310 14.41 -9.01 -9.60
N GLU A 311 14.21 -9.29 -10.88
CA GLU A 311 13.28 -8.55 -11.73
C GLU A 311 11.87 -9.16 -11.65
N PHE A 312 10.86 -8.29 -11.69
CA PHE A 312 9.45 -8.65 -11.77
C PHE A 312 8.87 -8.00 -13.02
N VAL A 313 8.38 -8.81 -13.95
CA VAL A 313 7.58 -8.33 -15.07
C VAL A 313 6.14 -8.23 -14.61
N ILE A 314 5.61 -7.01 -14.53
CA ILE A 314 4.25 -6.72 -14.05
C ILE A 314 3.38 -6.30 -15.23
N LYS A 315 2.22 -6.93 -15.37
CA LYS A 315 1.17 -6.60 -16.34
C LYS A 315 -0.12 -6.19 -15.66
#